data_AF-A7S9H9-F1
#
_entry.id   AF-A7S9H9-F1
#
_cell.length_a   1.000
_cell.length_b   1.000
_cell.length_c   1.000
_cell.angle_alpha   90.00
_cell.angle_beta   90.00
_cell.angle_gamma   90.00
#
_symmetry.space_group_name_H-M   'P 1'
#
loop_
_entity.id
_entity.type
_entity.pdbx_description
1 polymer ?
#
loop_
_entity_poly.entity_id
_entity_poly.type
_entity_poly.pdbx_seq_one_letter_code
_entity_poly.pdbx_strand_id
1 'polypeptide(L)'
;VRAYIGDEYECPRGHRFICSGPDKMVKATSSGHVKETAHKLVNMDMPLYFPCPCRSSKPLHAQLIRVYVCTPDTPITLSLSPWVQPAAPPCPVFYPGVEGGVSLPPASLCVLRFPYVYVGSDGPILPPGDSQPLLSCRVLKGMFTIVGRE
;
A
#
# COMPACT_ATOMS: atom_id res chain seq x y z
N VAL A 1 12.66 6.90 18.55
CA VAL A 1 11.34 7.27 17.98
C VAL A 1 11.09 6.45 16.74
N ARG A 2 9.94 5.78 16.60
CA ARG A 2 9.59 4.95 15.44
C ARG A 2 8.13 5.14 15.08
N ALA A 3 7.84 5.34 13.80
CA ALA A 3 6.50 5.15 13.25
C ALA A 3 6.40 3.72 12.71
N TYR A 4 5.19 3.18 12.71
CA TYR A 4 4.89 1.86 12.13
C TYR A 4 3.98 2.05 10.93
N ILE A 5 4.36 1.47 9.80
CA ILE A 5 3.55 1.45 8.58
C ILE A 5 3.49 0.03 8.03
N GLY A 6 2.37 -0.31 7.42
CA GLY A 6 2.18 -1.64 6.82
C GLY A 6 1.14 -1.63 5.72
N ASP A 7 1.51 -2.21 4.59
CA ASP A 7 0.66 -2.35 3.41
C ASP A 7 0.04 -3.74 3.41
N GLU A 8 -1.27 -3.82 3.60
CA GLU A 8 -2.01 -5.07 3.68
C GLU A 8 -2.70 -5.39 2.34
N TYR A 9 -2.44 -6.60 1.86
CA TYR A 9 -2.96 -7.13 0.63
C TYR A 9 -4.01 -8.20 0.93
N GLU A 10 -5.05 -8.28 0.11
CA GLU A 10 -6.10 -9.29 0.19
C GLU A 10 -6.38 -9.89 -1.19
N CYS A 11 -6.42 -11.23 -1.28
CA CYS A 11 -6.80 -11.92 -2.51
C CYS A 11 -8.31 -12.23 -2.56
N PRO A 12 -8.87 -12.61 -3.72
CA PRO A 12 -10.30 -12.97 -3.85
C PRO A 12 -10.79 -14.11 -2.94
N ARG A 13 -9.87 -14.90 -2.35
CA ARG A 13 -10.20 -15.95 -1.36
C ARG A 13 -10.17 -15.45 0.09
N GLY A 14 -9.85 -14.17 0.33
CA GLY A 14 -9.74 -13.58 1.66
C GLY A 14 -8.41 -13.84 2.37
N HIS A 15 -7.39 -14.40 1.72
CA HIS A 15 -6.05 -14.46 2.33
C HIS A 15 -5.46 -13.06 2.41
N ARG A 16 -5.03 -12.69 3.62
CA ARG A 16 -4.42 -11.40 3.93
C ARG A 16 -2.98 -11.54 4.36
N PHE A 17 -2.16 -10.59 3.95
CA PHE A 17 -0.77 -10.49 4.37
C PHE A 17 -0.27 -9.05 4.24
N ILE A 18 0.81 -8.75 4.97
CA ILE A 18 1.45 -7.44 4.91
C ILE A 18 2.74 -7.54 4.10
N CYS A 19 3.03 -6.56 3.26
CA CYS A 19 4.31 -6.42 2.58
C CYS A 19 5.17 -5.33 3.23
N SER A 20 6.48 -5.56 3.29
CA SER A 20 7.48 -4.58 3.75
C SER A 20 8.16 -3.85 2.59
N GLY A 21 7.83 -4.22 1.35
CA GLY A 21 8.37 -3.65 0.13
C GLY A 21 7.78 -4.32 -1.12
N PRO A 22 8.15 -3.84 -2.31
CA PRO A 22 7.49 -4.22 -3.57
C PRO A 22 7.61 -5.71 -3.93
N ASP A 23 8.61 -6.37 -3.37
CA ASP A 23 9.04 -7.74 -3.65
C ASP A 23 8.97 -8.64 -2.41
N LYS A 24 8.52 -8.10 -1.26
CA LYS A 24 8.72 -8.76 0.04
C LYS A 24 7.50 -8.70 0.94
N MET A 25 6.95 -9.88 1.20
CA MET A 25 5.99 -10.13 2.29
C MET A 25 6.70 -10.10 3.65
N VAL A 26 6.08 -9.49 4.65
CA VAL A 26 6.51 -9.54 6.05
C VAL A 26 6.39 -10.96 6.57
N LYS A 27 7.44 -11.44 7.24
CA LYS A 27 7.42 -12.71 7.98
C LYS A 27 7.64 -12.42 9.45
N ALA A 28 6.62 -12.63 10.27
CA ALA A 28 6.79 -12.59 11.72
C ALA A 28 7.57 -13.82 12.19
N THR A 29 8.46 -13.65 13.16
CA THR A 29 9.04 -14.80 13.87
C THR A 29 7.96 -15.54 14.65
N SER A 30 8.26 -16.75 15.15
CA SER A 30 7.37 -17.48 16.06
C SER A 30 7.00 -16.70 17.32
N SER A 31 7.82 -15.70 17.69
CA SER A 31 7.58 -14.77 18.80
C SER A 31 6.89 -13.46 18.38
N GLY A 32 6.37 -13.38 17.16
CA GLY A 32 5.63 -12.21 16.66
C GLY A 32 6.50 -11.00 16.29
N HIS A 33 7.83 -11.13 16.30
CA HIS A 33 8.73 -10.02 15.97
C HIS A 33 8.87 -9.89 14.45
N VAL A 34 8.79 -8.65 13.96
CA VAL A 34 9.09 -8.28 12.58
C VAL A 34 10.49 -7.67 12.54
N LYS A 35 11.38 -8.20 11.69
CA LYS A 35 12.77 -7.71 11.56
C LYS A 35 12.91 -6.69 10.43
N GLU A 36 11.94 -6.66 9.52
CA GLU A 36 11.89 -5.76 8.38
C GLU A 36 11.71 -4.30 8.82
N THR A 37 12.40 -3.41 8.13
CA THR A 37 12.17 -1.96 8.24
C THR A 37 11.21 -1.51 7.15
N ALA A 38 10.52 -0.39 7.41
CA ALA A 38 9.57 0.17 6.45
C ALA A 38 10.23 1.04 5.36
N HIS A 39 11.55 0.98 5.22
CA HIS A 39 12.30 1.87 4.33
C HIS A 39 11.86 1.76 2.87
N LYS A 40 11.55 0.55 2.38
CA LYS A 40 11.06 0.36 1.00
C LYS A 40 9.65 0.93 0.82
N LEU A 41 8.76 0.79 1.80
CA LEU A 41 7.39 1.35 1.74
C LEU A 41 7.38 2.87 1.60
N VAL A 42 8.36 3.56 2.18
CA VAL A 42 8.48 5.03 2.09
C VAL A 42 9.10 5.48 0.77
N ASN A 43 10.11 4.75 0.28
CA ASN A 43 10.99 5.24 -0.78
C ASN A 43 10.76 4.62 -2.16
N MET A 44 9.92 3.59 -2.26
CA MET A 44 9.66 2.88 -3.53
C MET A 44 8.18 2.87 -3.86
N ASP A 45 7.87 2.78 -5.15
CA ASP A 45 6.52 2.49 -5.60
C ASP A 45 6.15 1.07 -5.14
N MET A 46 4.96 0.91 -4.59
CA MET A 46 4.42 -0.36 -4.13
C MET A 46 3.47 -0.92 -5.18
N PRO A 47 3.51 -2.22 -5.51
CA PRO A 47 2.60 -2.77 -6.50
C PRO A 47 1.17 -2.76 -5.95
N LEU A 48 0.18 -2.40 -6.77
CA LEU A 48 -1.22 -2.49 -6.38
C LEU A 48 -1.65 -3.96 -6.22
N TYR A 49 -0.96 -4.88 -6.90
CA TYR A 49 -1.22 -6.31 -6.87
C TYR A 49 0.05 -7.11 -6.53
N PHE A 50 -0.06 -8.10 -5.65
CA PHE A 50 1.04 -8.95 -5.20
C PHE A 50 0.67 -10.44 -5.29
N PRO A 51 1.59 -11.35 -5.66
CA PRO A 51 1.29 -12.78 -5.71
C PRO A 51 0.82 -13.34 -4.35
N CYS A 52 -0.38 -13.93 -4.31
CA CYS A 52 -0.90 -14.59 -3.11
C CYS A 52 -0.17 -15.94 -2.88
N PRO A 53 0.22 -16.27 -1.64
CA PRO A 53 0.75 -17.60 -1.27
C PRO A 53 -0.33 -18.69 -1.21
N CYS A 54 -1.47 -18.44 -1.83
CA CYS A 54 -2.62 -19.34 -1.89
C CYS A 54 -2.20 -20.69 -2.49
N ARG A 55 -2.53 -21.80 -1.83
CA ARG A 55 -2.47 -23.12 -2.47
C ARG A 55 -3.64 -23.24 -3.45
N SER A 56 -3.34 -23.15 -4.74
CA SER A 56 -4.31 -23.20 -5.85
C SER A 56 -3.60 -23.70 -7.11
N SER A 57 -4.34 -24.32 -8.04
CA SER A 57 -3.81 -24.71 -9.35
C SER A 57 -3.51 -23.51 -10.25
N LYS A 58 -4.18 -22.37 -10.01
CA LYS A 58 -3.89 -21.08 -10.66
C LYS A 58 -3.33 -20.09 -9.64
N PRO A 59 -2.22 -19.40 -9.95
CA PRO A 59 -1.74 -18.27 -9.16
C PRO A 59 -2.85 -17.24 -8.98
N LEU A 60 -2.95 -16.68 -7.78
CA LEU A 60 -3.91 -15.62 -7.48
C LEU A 60 -3.13 -14.37 -7.10
N HIS A 61 -3.66 -13.22 -7.51
CA HIS A 61 -3.14 -11.92 -7.08
C HIS A 61 -3.96 -11.41 -5.90
N ALA A 62 -3.26 -10.88 -4.90
CA ALA A 62 -3.84 -10.09 -3.82
C ALA A 62 -3.71 -8.61 -4.18
N GLN A 63 -4.72 -7.81 -3.86
CA GLN A 63 -4.72 -6.37 -4.08
C GLN A 63 -4.38 -5.64 -2.79
N LEU A 64 -3.61 -4.56 -2.86
CA LEU A 64 -3.43 -3.66 -1.73
C LEU A 64 -4.78 -3.03 -1.37
N ILE A 65 -5.27 -3.35 -0.17
CA ILE A 65 -6.59 -2.92 0.29
C ILE A 65 -6.51 -1.91 1.43
N ARG A 66 -5.47 -1.98 2.24
CA ARG A 66 -5.32 -1.17 3.45
C ARG A 66 -3.88 -0.78 3.69
N VAL A 67 -3.69 0.44 4.16
CA VAL A 67 -2.43 0.93 4.71
C VAL A 67 -2.66 1.30 6.17
N TYR A 68 -1.87 0.70 7.04
CA TYR A 68 -1.86 0.97 8.48
C TYR A 68 -0.75 1.95 8.80
N VAL A 69 -1.04 2.95 9.62
CA VAL A 69 -0.07 3.95 10.08
C VAL A 69 -0.25 4.20 11.57
N CYS A 70 0.82 4.06 12.34
CA CYS A 70 0.88 4.43 13.74
C CYS A 70 2.01 5.46 13.92
N THR A 71 1.66 6.69 14.31
CA THR A 71 2.63 7.74 14.62
C THR A 71 3.15 7.59 16.05
N PRO A 72 4.43 7.89 16.31
CA PRO A 72 4.97 7.90 17.66
C PRO A 72 4.34 9.01 18.51
N ASP A 73 4.39 8.85 19.83
CA ASP A 73 4.09 9.92 20.80
C ASP A 73 5.30 10.87 20.93
N THR A 74 5.57 11.59 19.85
CA THR A 74 6.62 12.61 19.70
C THR A 74 6.16 13.63 18.68
N PRO A 75 6.65 14.88 18.67
CA PRO A 75 6.18 15.95 17.79
C PRO A 75 6.63 15.76 16.32
N ILE A 76 6.18 14.67 15.71
CA ILE A 76 6.35 14.33 14.31
C ILE A 76 4.95 14.27 13.72
N THR A 77 4.72 15.11 12.73
CA THR A 77 3.49 15.07 11.93
C THR A 77 3.77 14.34 10.62
N LEU A 78 3.03 13.27 10.36
CA LEU A 78 3.09 12.54 9.09
C LEU A 78 1.97 13.03 8.16
N SER A 79 2.22 13.12 6.87
CA SER A 79 1.18 13.29 5.86
C SER A 79 1.04 12.02 5.02
N LEU A 80 -0.21 11.62 4.76
CA LEU A 80 -0.60 10.51 3.90
C LEU A 80 -1.20 11.01 2.59
N SER A 81 -0.49 10.79 1.49
CA SER A 81 -0.91 11.21 0.15
C SER A 81 -0.79 10.05 -0.85
N PRO A 82 -1.70 9.07 -0.85
CA PRO A 82 -1.64 7.96 -1.79
C PRO A 82 -1.92 8.44 -3.23
N TRP A 83 -1.07 8.04 -4.17
CA TRP A 83 -1.28 8.21 -5.60
C TRP A 83 -1.28 6.84 -6.26
N VAL A 84 -2.36 6.44 -6.92
CA VAL A 84 -2.54 5.08 -7.43
C VAL A 84 -2.66 5.08 -8.95
N GLN A 85 -1.77 4.35 -9.62
CA GLN A 85 -1.84 4.03 -11.03
C GLN A 85 -2.30 2.58 -11.19
N PRO A 86 -3.60 2.30 -11.46
CA PRO A 86 -4.13 0.94 -11.49
C PRO A 86 -3.81 0.16 -12.77
N ALA A 87 -3.29 0.80 -13.82
CA ALA A 87 -2.81 0.16 -15.04
C ALA A 87 -1.70 0.99 -15.70
N ALA A 88 -1.04 0.44 -16.72
CA ALA A 88 -0.04 1.18 -17.50
C ALA A 88 -0.64 2.44 -18.16
N PRO A 89 0.17 3.50 -18.40
CA PRO A 89 -0.23 4.63 -19.24
C PRO A 89 -0.84 4.14 -20.57
N PRO A 90 -1.93 4.76 -21.06
CA PRO A 90 -2.47 6.08 -20.69
C PRO A 90 -3.42 6.12 -19.49
N CYS A 91 -3.46 5.09 -18.64
CA CYS A 91 -4.28 5.08 -17.42
C CYS A 91 -4.03 6.29 -16.49
N PRO A 92 -5.09 6.93 -15.95
CA PRO A 92 -4.95 8.03 -15.01
C PRO A 92 -4.36 7.59 -13.67
N VAL A 93 -3.89 8.57 -12.90
CA VAL A 93 -3.45 8.39 -11.51
C VAL A 93 -4.54 8.92 -10.57
N PHE A 94 -5.01 8.07 -9.67
CA PHE A 94 -6.05 8.37 -8.71
C PHE A 94 -5.43 8.87 -7.40
N TYR A 95 -6.08 9.84 -6.78
CA TYR A 95 -5.69 10.38 -5.47
C TYR A 95 -6.96 10.73 -4.67
N PRO A 96 -6.90 10.90 -3.35
CA PRO A 96 -8.09 11.09 -2.51
C PRO A 96 -8.84 12.42 -2.69
N GLY A 97 -8.36 13.33 -3.53
CA GLY A 97 -8.92 14.68 -3.65
C GLY A 97 -8.56 15.62 -2.48
N VAL A 98 -7.69 15.20 -1.55
CA VAL A 98 -7.24 16.03 -0.42
C VAL A 98 -5.91 16.70 -0.80
N GLU A 99 -5.93 18.00 -1.04
CA GLU A 99 -4.71 18.77 -1.31
C GLU A 99 -3.73 18.68 -0.13
N GLY A 100 -2.45 18.40 -0.41
CA GLY A 100 -1.40 18.26 0.60
C GLY A 100 -1.41 16.94 1.41
N GLY A 101 -2.41 16.07 1.19
CA GLY A 101 -2.55 14.79 1.89
C GLY A 101 -3.21 14.89 3.27
N VAL A 102 -3.44 13.75 3.89
CA VAL A 102 -4.07 13.64 5.22
C VAL A 102 -2.99 13.76 6.30
N SER A 103 -3.06 14.81 7.11
CA SER A 103 -2.15 15.00 8.25
C SER A 103 -2.52 14.09 9.42
N LEU A 104 -1.51 13.40 9.96
CA LEU A 104 -1.58 12.55 11.13
C LEU A 104 -0.73 13.16 12.24
N PRO A 105 -1.36 13.62 13.35
CA PRO A 105 -0.64 14.16 14.49
C PRO A 105 0.10 13.05 15.27
N PRO A 106 0.89 13.41 16.29
CA PRO A 106 1.47 12.45 17.22
C PRO A 106 0.43 11.51 17.83
N ALA A 107 0.87 10.32 18.26
CA ALA A 107 0.04 9.31 18.93
C ALA A 107 -1.27 8.92 18.19
N SER A 108 -1.23 8.90 16.85
CA SER A 108 -2.36 8.58 15.98
C SER A 108 -2.27 7.18 15.39
N LEU A 109 -3.42 6.51 15.27
CA LEU A 109 -3.60 5.32 14.47
C LEU A 109 -4.52 5.64 13.29
N CYS A 110 -4.05 5.41 12.07
CA CYS A 110 -4.82 5.58 10.84
C CYS A 110 -4.83 4.28 10.03
N VAL A 111 -6.00 3.96 9.46
CA VAL A 111 -6.16 2.89 8.48
C VAL A 111 -6.77 3.49 7.23
N LEU A 112 -5.94 3.69 6.21
CA LEU A 112 -6.39 4.13 4.90
C LEU A 112 -6.88 2.91 4.11
N ARG A 113 -8.10 2.99 3.57
CA ARG A 113 -8.69 1.93 2.72
C ARG A 113 -8.65 2.34 1.25
N PHE A 114 -8.16 1.44 0.41
CA PHE A 114 -8.10 1.64 -1.04
C PHE A 114 -9.40 1.14 -1.70
N PRO A 115 -9.81 1.76 -2.83
CA PRO A 115 -10.87 1.23 -3.67
C PRO A 115 -10.56 -0.19 -4.16
N TYR A 116 -11.60 -1.03 -4.23
CA TYR A 116 -11.50 -2.34 -4.86
C TYR A 116 -11.47 -2.23 -6.38
N VAL A 117 -12.27 -1.32 -6.94
CA VAL A 117 -12.36 -1.06 -8.38
C VAL A 117 -12.04 0.42 -8.63
N TYR A 118 -11.16 0.66 -9.60
CA TYR A 118 -10.88 2.00 -10.13
C TYR A 118 -11.64 2.18 -11.45
N VAL A 119 -12.19 3.37 -11.68
CA VAL A 119 -13.04 3.65 -12.85
C VAL A 119 -12.48 4.88 -13.56
N GLY A 120 -12.09 4.70 -14.83
CA GLY A 120 -11.68 5.78 -15.73
C GLY A 120 -12.82 6.22 -16.65
N SER A 121 -12.51 7.07 -17.63
CA SER A 121 -13.47 7.52 -18.65
C SER A 121 -14.03 6.37 -19.48
N ASP A 122 -13.23 5.34 -19.73
CA ASP A 122 -13.61 4.18 -20.56
C ASP A 122 -14.28 3.05 -19.76
N GLY A 123 -14.56 3.28 -18.47
CA GLY A 123 -15.19 2.33 -17.56
C GLY A 123 -14.23 1.73 -16.53
N PRO A 124 -14.57 0.57 -15.94
CA PRO A 124 -13.79 -0.04 -14.88
C PRO A 124 -12.43 -0.54 -15.38
N ILE A 125 -11.39 -0.22 -14.64
CA ILE A 125 -10.03 -0.68 -14.89
C ILE A 125 -9.88 -2.05 -14.22
N LEU A 126 -9.73 -3.08 -15.04
CA LEU A 126 -9.65 -4.46 -14.56
C LEU A 126 -8.26 -4.76 -13.97
N PRO A 127 -8.18 -5.62 -12.94
CA PRO A 127 -6.91 -6.15 -12.46
C PRO A 127 -6.10 -6.77 -13.60
N PRO A 128 -4.75 -6.75 -13.52
CA PRO A 128 -3.90 -7.34 -14.54
C PRO A 128 -4.18 -8.85 -14.65
N GLY A 129 -4.24 -9.34 -15.90
CA GLY A 129 -4.31 -10.77 -16.17
C GLY A 129 -3.01 -11.49 -15.82
N ASP A 130 -3.03 -12.83 -15.80
CA ASP A 130 -1.91 -13.67 -15.34
C ASP A 130 -0.59 -13.44 -16.10
N SER A 131 -0.64 -12.95 -17.34
CA SER A 131 0.54 -12.67 -18.18
C SER A 131 1.03 -11.22 -18.11
N GLN A 132 0.32 -10.33 -17.44
CA GLN A 132 0.63 -8.89 -17.44
C GLN A 132 1.59 -8.52 -16.31
N PRO A 133 2.56 -7.62 -16.55
CA PRO A 133 3.48 -7.18 -15.50
C PRO A 133 2.74 -6.45 -14.38
N LEU A 134 2.75 -7.02 -13.17
CA LEU A 134 2.14 -6.40 -11.98
C LEU A 134 2.72 -5.02 -11.67
N LEU A 135 3.99 -4.78 -12.06
CA LEU A 135 4.69 -3.50 -11.85
C LEU A 135 4.07 -2.33 -12.61
N SER A 136 3.17 -2.60 -13.58
CA SER A 136 2.39 -1.55 -14.26
C SER A 136 1.28 -0.98 -13.38
N CYS A 137 0.87 -1.71 -12.34
CA CYS A 137 -0.19 -1.34 -11.40
C CYS A 137 0.45 -1.02 -10.05
N ARG A 138 0.44 0.24 -9.60
CA ARG A 138 1.22 0.67 -8.44
C ARG A 138 0.60 1.81 -7.65
N VAL A 139 0.89 1.82 -6.36
CA VAL A 139 0.85 3.01 -5.52
C VAL A 139 2.22 3.68 -5.61
N LEU A 140 2.24 4.94 -6.02
CA LEU A 140 3.46 5.70 -6.20
C LEU A 140 4.11 6.01 -4.84
N LYS A 141 5.44 6.05 -4.83
CA LYS A 141 6.24 6.52 -3.69
C LYS A 141 5.84 7.94 -3.30
N GLY A 142 6.18 8.34 -2.08
CA GLY A 142 5.77 9.63 -1.53
C GLY A 142 4.38 9.61 -0.89
N MET A 143 3.77 8.44 -0.75
CA MET A 143 2.56 8.26 0.05
C MET A 143 2.76 8.69 1.51
N PHE A 144 3.96 8.46 2.06
CA PHE A 144 4.30 8.86 3.43
C PHE A 144 5.33 9.99 3.40
N THR A 145 5.00 11.14 3.98
CA THR A 145 5.93 12.26 4.12
C THR A 145 5.93 12.80 5.55
N ILE A 146 7.08 13.32 5.99
CA ILE A 146 7.17 14.07 7.26
C ILE A 146 6.97 15.54 6.91
N VAL A 147 5.96 16.18 7.49
CA VAL A 147 5.60 17.58 7.19
C VAL A 147 6.11 18.56 8.25
N GLY A 148 6.47 18.10 9.45
CA GLY A 148 7.05 18.95 10.48
C GLY A 148 7.67 18.17 11.64
N ARG A 149 8.66 18.81 12.28
CA ARG A 149 9.10 18.52 13.65
C ARG A 149 8.86 19.81 14.42
N GLU A 150 7.90 19.81 15.33
CA GLU A 150 7.72 20.92 16.27
C GLU A 150 8.63 20.74 17.49
#